data_AF-A0A5F9CWW2-F1
#
_entry.id   AF-A0A5F9CWW2-F1
#
_cell.length_a   1.000
_cell.length_b   1.000
_cell.length_c   1.000
_cell.angle_alpha   90.00
_cell.angle_beta   90.00
_cell.angle_gamma   90.00
#
_symmetry.space_group_name_H-M   'P 1'
#
loop_
_entity.id
_entity.type
_entity.pdbx_description
1 polymer ?
#
loop_
_entity_poly.entity_id
_entity_poly.type
_entity_poly.pdbx_seq_one_letter_code
_entity_poly.pdbx_strand_id
1 'polypeptide(L)'
;MGNKNCVSPQKFTMSVLKVHAREIFDSRGNPTVEVDLYTSKGLFRAAVPSGASTGIYEALELRDNDKTRYMGKGVSRPVKYINEFLAPALCTQVSQRLLSTSIKLLRLPWLARN
;
A
#
# COMPACT_ATOMS: atom_id res chain seq x y z
N MET A 1 -27.65 39.73 -10.25
CA MET A 1 -26.30 39.19 -10.03
C MET A 1 -26.32 38.17 -8.90
N GLY A 2 -26.22 36.87 -9.18
CA GLY A 2 -26.09 35.83 -8.16
C GLY A 2 -24.73 35.17 -8.28
N ASN A 3 -23.82 35.46 -7.36
CA ASN A 3 -22.45 34.96 -7.39
C ASN A 3 -22.43 33.48 -6.99
N LYS A 4 -22.42 32.59 -7.99
CA LYS A 4 -22.27 31.15 -7.77
C LYS A 4 -20.79 30.86 -7.50
N ASN A 5 -20.38 30.99 -6.25
CA ASN A 5 -19.13 30.39 -5.78
C ASN A 5 -19.32 28.87 -5.75
N CYS A 6 -19.27 28.26 -6.94
CA CYS A 6 -19.11 26.82 -7.10
C CYS A 6 -17.70 26.48 -6.62
N VAL A 7 -17.52 26.34 -5.31
CA VAL A 7 -16.34 25.68 -4.76
C VAL A 7 -16.42 24.25 -5.25
N SER A 8 -15.58 23.91 -6.24
CA SER A 8 -15.44 22.55 -6.72
C SER A 8 -15.12 21.63 -5.53
N PRO A 9 -15.74 20.45 -5.43
CA PRO A 9 -15.39 19.52 -4.37
C PRO A 9 -13.92 19.14 -4.59
N GLN A 10 -13.04 19.60 -3.69
CA GLN A 10 -11.65 19.20 -3.73
C GLN A 10 -11.61 17.68 -3.56
N LYS A 11 -11.29 17.00 -4.66
CA LYS A 11 -11.09 15.55 -4.74
C LYS A 11 -10.00 15.22 -3.73
N PHE A 12 -10.36 14.74 -2.54
CA PHE A 12 -9.38 14.23 -1.57
C PHE A 12 -8.89 12.86 -2.04
N THR A 13 -8.09 12.88 -3.11
CA THR A 13 -7.28 11.74 -3.55
C THR A 13 -6.03 11.72 -2.70
N MET A 14 -6.10 11.16 -1.49
CA MET A 14 -4.88 10.71 -0.80
C MET A 14 -4.44 9.39 -1.43
N SER A 15 -4.10 9.46 -2.71
CA SER A 15 -3.55 8.37 -3.51
C SER A 15 -2.11 8.14 -3.10
N VAL A 16 -1.80 6.91 -2.69
CA VAL A 16 -0.42 6.43 -2.64
C VAL A 16 0.17 6.61 -4.05
N LEU A 17 1.20 7.44 -4.17
CA LEU A 17 1.81 7.79 -5.46
C LEU A 17 2.84 6.74 -5.85
N LYS A 18 3.63 6.31 -4.87
CA LYS A 18 4.71 5.34 -5.06
C LYS A 18 4.98 4.64 -3.73
N VAL A 19 5.29 3.36 -3.82
CA VAL A 19 5.84 2.57 -2.71
C VAL A 19 7.18 2.02 -3.18
N HIS A 20 8.19 2.09 -2.32
CA HIS A 20 9.50 1.52 -2.60
C HIS A 20 10.06 0.85 -1.36
N ALA A 21 10.40 -0.43 -1.47
CA ALA A 21 11.03 -1.20 -0.40
C ALA A 21 12.53 -1.40 -0.65
N ARG A 22 13.30 -1.42 0.44
CA ARG A 22 14.73 -1.70 0.46
C ARG A 22 15.10 -2.59 1.65
N GLU A 23 16.24 -3.26 1.53
CA GLU A 23 16.87 -4.01 2.62
C GLU A 23 17.77 -3.05 3.42
N ILE A 24 17.57 -2.98 4.74
CA ILE A 24 18.40 -2.23 5.69
C ILE A 24 18.84 -3.15 6.84
N PHE A 25 19.66 -2.67 7.77
CA PHE A 25 20.07 -3.42 8.95
C PHE A 25 19.32 -2.98 10.22
N ASP A 26 18.90 -3.95 11.03
CA ASP A 26 18.37 -3.72 12.37
C ASP A 26 19.49 -3.36 13.36
N SER A 27 19.12 -3.02 14.61
CA SER A 27 20.07 -2.69 15.67
C SER A 27 21.01 -3.82 16.07
N ARG A 28 20.75 -5.06 15.64
CA ARG A 28 21.58 -6.25 15.87
C ARG A 28 22.35 -6.68 14.62
N GLY A 29 22.36 -5.85 13.57
CA GLY A 29 23.06 -6.11 12.31
C GLY A 29 22.40 -7.18 11.42
N ASN A 30 21.13 -7.55 11.66
CA ASN A 30 20.40 -8.47 10.77
C ASN A 30 19.66 -7.67 9.70
N PRO A 31 19.57 -8.19 8.47
CA PRO A 31 18.75 -7.59 7.42
C PRO A 31 17.27 -7.50 7.83
N THR A 32 16.66 -6.35 7.59
CA THR A 32 15.22 -6.10 7.71
C THR A 32 14.72 -5.22 6.56
N VAL A 33 13.41 -5.14 6.41
CA VAL A 33 12.75 -4.40 5.33
C VAL A 33 12.40 -2.99 5.80
N GLU A 34 12.71 -2.02 4.95
CA GLU A 34 12.24 -0.64 5.06
C GLU A 34 11.41 -0.27 3.84
N VAL A 35 10.31 0.46 4.06
CA VAL A 35 9.41 0.91 3.02
C VAL A 35 9.29 2.43 3.05
N ASP A 36 9.50 3.02 1.90
CA ASP A 36 9.20 4.42 1.59
C ASP A 36 7.84 4.50 0.88
N LEU A 37 6.95 5.33 1.43
CA LEU A 37 5.64 5.61 0.88
C LEU A 37 5.55 7.08 0.52
N TYR A 38 5.29 7.35 -0.76
CA TYR A 38 5.17 8.69 -1.31
C TYR A 38 3.69 9.04 -1.45
N THR A 39 3.29 10.16 -0.86
CA THR A 39 1.95 10.74 -1.02
C THR A 39 2.07 12.19 -1.50
N SER A 40 0.94 12.80 -1.84
CA SER A 40 0.87 14.24 -2.09
C SER A 40 1.29 15.11 -0.90
N LYS A 41 1.26 14.57 0.32
CA LYS A 41 1.69 15.26 1.55
C LYS A 41 3.18 15.11 1.84
N GLY A 42 3.88 14.22 1.13
CA GLY A 42 5.31 13.98 1.32
C GLY A 42 5.67 12.50 1.45
N LEU A 43 6.91 12.28 1.91
CA LEU A 43 7.53 10.98 2.09
C LEU A 43 7.32 10.48 3.52
N PHE A 44 6.83 9.25 3.64
CA PHE A 44 6.72 8.51 4.89
C PHE A 44 7.61 7.28 4.82
N ARG A 45 8.35 6.99 5.90
CA ARG A 45 9.28 5.87 5.96
C ARG A 45 9.00 5.05 7.20
N ALA A 46 8.97 3.73 7.04
CA ALA A 46 8.82 2.79 8.14
C ALA A 46 9.71 1.57 7.91
N ALA A 47 10.35 1.11 8.97
CA ALA A 47 11.11 -0.13 9.00
C ALA A 47 10.40 -1.16 9.87
N VAL A 48 10.45 -2.43 9.45
CA VAL A 48 9.87 -3.54 10.21
C VAL A 48 10.87 -3.92 11.32
N PRO A 49 10.48 -3.92 12.61
CA PRO A 49 11.34 -4.43 13.66
C PRO A 49 11.52 -5.93 13.48
N SER A 50 12.74 -6.43 13.64
CA SER A 50 12.98 -7.87 13.65
C SER A 50 12.79 -8.41 15.07
N GLY A 51 11.79 -9.27 15.27
CA GLY A 51 11.55 -9.97 16.51
C GLY A 51 12.10 -11.40 16.47
N ALA A 52 12.54 -11.92 17.62
CA ALA A 52 12.64 -13.37 17.80
C ALA A 52 11.23 -13.91 18.05
N SER A 53 10.35 -13.78 17.06
CA SER A 53 8.93 -14.15 17.14
C SER A 53 8.82 -15.63 17.56
N THR A 54 8.43 -15.88 18.81
CA THR A 54 8.19 -17.22 19.37
C THR A 54 6.71 -17.51 19.57
N GLY A 55 5.83 -16.55 19.27
CA GLY A 55 4.39 -16.71 19.41
C GLY A 55 3.81 -17.58 18.31
N ILE A 56 3.14 -18.67 18.70
CA ILE A 56 2.47 -19.59 17.76
C ILE A 56 1.33 -18.94 16.94
N TYR A 57 0.85 -17.77 17.36
CA TYR A 57 -0.19 -16.97 16.69
C TYR A 57 0.35 -15.69 16.05
N GLU A 58 1.68 -15.51 16.01
CA GLU A 58 2.29 -14.34 15.39
C GLU A 58 2.45 -14.54 13.88
N ALA A 59 2.44 -13.43 13.14
CA ALA A 59 2.71 -13.46 11.72
C ALA A 59 4.18 -13.85 11.48
N LEU A 60 4.41 -14.85 10.64
CA LEU A 60 5.76 -15.33 10.34
C LEU A 60 6.54 -14.31 9.51
N GLU A 61 7.72 -13.94 9.99
CA GLU A 61 8.68 -13.15 9.21
C GLU A 61 9.24 -13.96 8.04
N LEU A 62 9.02 -13.48 6.81
CA LEU A 62 9.56 -14.11 5.61
C LEU A 62 11.05 -13.80 5.46
N ARG A 63 11.89 -14.83 5.34
CA ARG A 63 13.34 -14.72 5.13
C ARG A 63 13.81 -15.51 3.92
N ASP A 64 14.98 -15.13 3.40
CA ASP A 64 15.60 -15.71 2.22
C ASP A 64 16.15 -17.13 2.44
N ASN A 65 16.43 -17.53 3.69
CA ASN A 65 16.98 -18.85 4.05
C ASN A 65 18.24 -19.27 3.25
N ASP A 66 18.86 -18.33 2.54
CA ASP A 66 20.08 -18.52 1.77
C ASP A 66 21.27 -18.37 2.71
N LYS A 67 21.90 -19.50 3.05
CA LYS A 67 23.02 -19.54 4.00
C LYS A 67 24.22 -18.72 3.53
N THR A 68 24.35 -18.44 2.24
CA THR A 68 25.45 -17.65 1.68
C THR A 68 25.31 -16.16 1.98
N ARG A 69 24.08 -15.67 2.26
CA ARG A 69 23.79 -14.28 2.58
C ARG A 69 23.28 -14.13 4.00
N TYR A 70 24.01 -13.39 4.83
CA TYR A 70 23.60 -13.03 6.20
C TYR A 70 23.11 -14.24 7.03
N MET A 71 23.77 -15.40 6.87
CA MET A 71 23.43 -16.65 7.57
C MET A 71 21.97 -17.11 7.36
N GLY A 72 21.39 -16.88 6.17
CA GLY A 72 20.00 -17.22 5.87
C GLY A 72 18.99 -16.17 6.29
N LYS A 73 19.43 -15.05 6.88
CA LYS A 73 18.55 -14.00 7.39
C LYS A 73 18.25 -12.87 6.39
N GLY A 74 18.72 -12.99 5.15
CA GLY A 74 18.43 -12.01 4.09
C GLY A 74 16.94 -11.80 3.87
N VAL A 75 16.56 -10.63 3.35
CA VAL A 75 15.16 -10.23 3.11
C VAL A 75 14.93 -9.75 1.67
N SER A 76 15.73 -10.23 0.71
CA SER A 76 15.61 -9.86 -0.70
C SER A 76 14.29 -10.33 -1.32
N ARG A 77 13.79 -11.52 -0.96
CA ARG A 77 12.49 -12.03 -1.41
C ARG A 77 11.33 -11.15 -0.92
N PRO A 78 11.21 -10.82 0.39
CA PRO A 78 10.24 -9.84 0.88
C PRO A 78 10.31 -8.49 0.16
N VAL A 79 11.50 -7.93 -0.02
CA VAL A 79 11.70 -6.63 -0.69
C VAL A 79 11.20 -6.68 -2.13
N LYS A 80 11.55 -7.74 -2.87
CA LYS A 80 11.08 -7.97 -4.24
C LYS A 80 9.56 -8.09 -4.28
N TYR A 81 8.97 -8.85 -3.36
CA TYR A 81 7.52 -9.03 -3.30
C TYR A 81 6.77 -7.71 -3.09
N ILE A 82 7.28 -6.84 -2.21
CA ILE A 82 6.69 -5.53 -1.98
C ILE A 82 6.76 -4.67 -3.24
N ASN A 83 7.93 -4.61 -3.88
CA ASN A 83 8.14 -3.75 -5.05
C ASN A 83 7.35 -4.23 -6.29
N GLU A 84 7.24 -5.54 -6.51
CA GLU A 84 6.63 -6.09 -7.73
C GLU A 84 5.12 -6.35 -7.60
N PHE A 85 4.63 -6.71 -6.41
CA PHE A 85 3.23 -7.13 -6.23
C PHE A 85 2.43 -6.15 -5.37
N LEU A 86 2.93 -5.77 -4.19
CA LEU A 86 2.18 -4.92 -3.27
C LEU A 86 2.14 -3.45 -3.72
N ALA A 87 3.25 -2.92 -4.20
CA ALA A 87 3.34 -1.54 -4.68
C ALA A 87 2.31 -1.21 -5.77
N PRO A 88 2.19 -1.99 -6.88
CA PRO A 88 1.19 -1.70 -7.90
C PRO A 88 -0.25 -1.93 -7.40
N ALA A 89 -0.48 -2.95 -6.55
CA ALA A 89 -1.81 -3.20 -6.00
C ALA A 89 -2.32 -2.02 -5.14
N LEU A 90 -1.46 -1.47 -4.28
CA LEU A 90 -1.79 -0.33 -3.41
C LEU A 90 -2.01 0.96 -4.19
N CYS A 91 -1.20 1.22 -5.23
CA CYS A 91 -1.42 2.37 -6.11
C CYS A 91 -2.75 2.24 -6.89
N THR A 92 -3.15 1.03 -7.26
CA THR A 92 -4.36 0.80 -8.09
C THR A 92 -5.66 0.83 -7.27
N GLN A 93 -5.66 0.29 -6.05
CA GLN A 93 -6.86 0.21 -5.20
C GLN A 93 -7.44 1.58 -4.83
N VAL A 94 -6.60 2.62 -4.68
CA VAL A 94 -7.10 3.97 -4.39
C VAL A 94 -7.77 4.59 -5.62
N SER A 95 -7.36 4.21 -6.84
CA SER A 95 -7.94 4.71 -8.08
C SER A 95 -9.34 4.15 -8.37
N GLN A 96 -9.67 2.94 -7.90
CA GLN A 96 -10.93 2.26 -8.25
C GLN A 96 -12.11 2.60 -7.32
N ARG A 97 -11.87 3.23 -6.17
CA ARG A 97 -12.93 3.47 -5.17
C ARG A 97 -13.86 4.65 -5.49
N LEU A 98 -13.64 5.39 -6.59
CA LEU A 98 -14.43 6.56 -6.97
C LEU A 98 -15.32 6.39 -8.21
N LEU A 99 -15.33 5.22 -8.88
CA LEU A 99 -16.15 5.01 -10.09
C LEU A 99 -17.27 3.98 -9.93
N SER A 100 -17.33 3.22 -8.83
CA SER A 100 -18.26 2.08 -8.73
C SER A 100 -19.55 2.32 -7.92
N THR A 101 -19.68 3.43 -7.17
CA THR A 101 -20.84 3.59 -6.27
C THR A 101 -21.95 4.51 -6.78
N SER A 102 -21.80 5.20 -7.92
CA SER A 102 -22.79 6.20 -8.35
C SER A 102 -23.48 5.97 -9.71
N ILE A 103 -23.15 4.91 -10.47
CA ILE A 103 -23.81 4.64 -11.78
C ILE A 103 -24.75 3.41 -11.76
N LYS A 104 -24.84 2.67 -10.65
CA LYS A 104 -25.80 1.56 -10.52
C LYS A 104 -27.21 1.97 -10.05
N LEU A 105 -27.49 3.26 -9.86
CA LEU A 105 -28.80 3.75 -9.37
C LEU A 105 -29.56 4.65 -10.36
N LEU A 106 -29.17 4.70 -11.65
CA LEU A 106 -29.86 5.55 -12.64
C LEU A 106 -30.24 4.84 -13.94
N ARG A 107 -30.27 3.49 -13.94
CA ARG A 107 -30.75 2.71 -15.10
C ARG A 107 -31.88 1.76 -14.73
N LEU A 108 -32.91 2.29 -14.07
CA LEU A 108 -34.26 1.72 -14.12
C LEU A 108 -35.22 2.81 -14.62
N PRO A 109 -35.37 2.96 -15.95
CA PRO A 109 -36.53 3.64 -16.50
C PRO A 109 -37.74 2.73 -16.35
N TRP A 110 -38.61 3.11 -15.42
CA TRP A 110 -40.04 3.28 -15.65
C TRP A 110 -40.60 2.60 -16.91
N LEU A 111 -41.34 1.50 -16.72
CA LEU A 111 -42.57 1.27 -17.46
C LEU A 111 -43.68 1.08 -16.42
N ALA A 112 -44.21 2.22 -15.94
CA ALA A 112 -45.63 2.27 -15.69
C ALA A 112 -46.32 2.29 -17.06
N ARG A 113 -47.26 1.36 -17.27
CA ARG A 113 -48.41 1.55 -18.16
C ARG A 113 -49.39 0.39 -17.89
N ASN A 114 -50.52 0.78 -17.30
CA ASN A 114 -51.83 0.14 -17.17
C ASN A 114 -51.91 -1.37 -16.94
#